data_AF-A0A511N195-F1
#
_entry.id   AF-A0A511N195-F1
#
_cell.length_a   1.000
_cell.length_b   1.000
_cell.length_c   1.000
_cell.angle_alpha   90.00
_cell.angle_beta   90.00
_cell.angle_gamma   90.00
#
_symmetry.space_group_name_H-M   'P 1'
#
loop_
_entity.id
_entity.type
_entity.pdbx_description
1 polymer ?
#
loop_
_entity_poly.entity_id
_entity_poly.type
_entity_poly.pdbx_seq_one_letter_code
_entity_poly.pdbx_strand_id
1 'polypeptide(L)' 'MCSHDMEDILSVMDGRPELTHEIQAASPELRGYLKAEFTQIMGDPNFEWWLEGFTPMHARSRTEILRSRLQALVQ' A
#
# COMPACT_ATOMS: atom_id res chain seq x y z
N MET A 1 4.19 -12.46 -13.13
CA MET A 1 3.36 -12.77 -11.95
C MET A 1 3.30 -11.62 -10.94
N CYS A 2 4.10 -10.54 -11.05
CA CYS A 2 4.14 -9.45 -10.04
C CYS A 2 3.11 -8.31 -10.11
N SER A 3 2.25 -8.17 -11.14
CA SER A 3 1.25 -7.07 -11.14
C SER A 3 -0.01 -7.41 -10.33
N HIS A 4 -0.41 -8.67 -10.30
CA HIS A 4 -1.66 -9.07 -9.63
C HIS A 4 -1.56 -8.97 -8.10
N ASP A 5 -0.45 -9.45 -7.51
CA ASP A 5 -0.23 -9.33 -6.06
C ASP A 5 -0.25 -7.86 -5.61
N MET A 6 0.29 -6.95 -6.42
CA MET A 6 0.27 -5.51 -6.14
C MET A 6 -1.14 -4.93 -6.24
N GLU A 7 -1.87 -5.24 -7.31
CA GLU A 7 -3.25 -4.79 -7.50
C GLU A 7 -4.15 -5.28 -6.35
N ASP A 8 -3.95 -6.51 -5.87
CA ASP A 8 -4.68 -7.07 -4.73
C ASP A 8 -4.34 -6.31 -3.44
N ILE A 9 -3.06 -6.03 -3.19
CA ILE A 9 -2.63 -5.23 -2.03
C ILE A 9 -3.26 -3.83 -2.09
N LEU A 10 -3.23 -3.16 -3.23
CA LEU A 10 -3.81 -1.83 -3.42
C LEU A 10 -5.34 -1.86 -3.25
N SER A 11 -6.01 -2.90 -3.75
CA SER A 11 -7.45 -3.12 -3.60
C SER A 11 -7.86 -3.27 -2.13
N VAL A 12 -7.14 -4.10 -1.37
CA VAL A 12 -7.37 -4.28 0.07
C VAL A 12 -7.11 -2.97 0.83
N MET A 13 -6.01 -2.28 0.51
CA MET A 13 -5.66 -1.00 1.14
C MET A 13 -6.65 0.11 0.81
N ASP A 14 -7.22 0.14 -0.39
CA ASP A 14 -8.25 1.11 -0.80
C ASP A 14 -9.57 0.84 -0.08
N GLY A 15 -10.01 -0.42 -0.08
CA GLY A 15 -11.30 -0.85 0.46
C GLY A 15 -11.38 -0.98 1.99
N ARG A 16 -10.24 -1.00 2.70
CA ARG A 16 -10.18 -1.13 4.16
C ARG A 16 -9.37 0.00 4.82
N PRO A 17 -9.95 1.20 4.98
CA PRO A 17 -9.28 2.31 5.66
C PRO A 17 -8.79 1.98 7.07
N GLU A 18 -9.51 1.12 7.80
CA GLU A 18 -9.17 0.68 9.16
C GLU A 18 -7.93 -0.21 9.24
N LEU A 19 -7.49 -0.80 8.11
CA LEU A 19 -6.35 -1.73 8.07
C LEU A 19 -5.06 -1.07 8.55
N THR A 20 -4.87 0.22 8.26
CA THR A 20 -3.69 0.97 8.74
C THR A 20 -3.64 0.99 10.27
N HIS A 21 -4.79 1.16 10.92
CA HIS A 21 -4.88 1.17 12.38
C HIS A 21 -4.72 -0.24 12.97
N GLU A 22 -5.27 -1.27 12.32
CA GLU A 22 -5.09 -2.68 12.71
C GLU A 22 -3.61 -3.10 12.68
N ILE A 23 -2.88 -2.71 11.63
CA ILE A 23 -1.44 -2.99 11.50
C ILE A 23 -0.65 -2.25 12.60
N GLN A 24 -1.03 -1.02 12.92
CA GLN A 24 -0.37 -0.26 13.99
C GLN A 24 -0.62 -0.84 15.39
N ALA A 25 -1.81 -1.44 15.60
CA ALA A 25 -2.20 -2.12 16.83
C ALA A 25 -1.70 -3.59 16.92
N ALA A 26 -1.15 -4.12 15.83
CA ALA A 26 -0.61 -5.47 15.78
C ALA A 26 0.66 -5.63 16.63
N SER A 27 1.10 -6.89 16.79
CA SER A 27 2.33 -7.16 17.54
C SER A 27 3.55 -6.50 16.88
N PRO A 28 4.59 -6.13 17.65
CA PRO A 28 5.80 -5.51 17.12
C PRO A 28 6.47 -6.34 16.02
N GLU A 29 6.43 -7.67 16.12
CA GLU A 29 7.01 -8.60 15.15
C GLU A 29 6.26 -8.53 13.82
N LEU A 30 4.92 -8.59 13.85
CA LEU A 30 4.09 -8.51 12.65
C LEU A 30 4.20 -7.13 12.00
N ARG A 31 4.18 -6.06 12.80
CA ARG A 31 4.36 -4.69 12.30
C ARG A 31 5.75 -4.52 11.65
N GLY A 32 6.80 -5.09 12.26
CA GLY A 32 8.15 -5.07 11.70
C GLY A 32 8.26 -5.82 10.37
N TYR A 33 7.64 -6.99 10.26
CA TYR A 33 7.56 -7.75 9.01
C TYR A 33 6.85 -6.95 7.92
N LEU A 34 5.63 -6.46 8.19
CA LEU A 34 4.84 -5.70 7.22
C LEU A 34 5.57 -4.42 6.79
N LYS A 35 6.21 -3.71 7.72
CA LYS A 35 7.04 -2.54 7.41
C LYS A 35 8.16 -2.89 6.43
N ALA A 36 8.85 -4.01 6.60
CA ALA A 36 9.92 -4.44 5.71
C ALA A 36 9.39 -4.76 4.30
N GLU A 37 8.29 -5.51 4.21
CA GLU A 37 7.64 -5.85 2.94
C GLU A 37 7.14 -4.60 2.19
N PHE A 38 6.41 -3.70 2.87
CA PHE A 38 5.94 -2.46 2.25
C PHE A 38 7.09 -1.52 1.85
N THR A 39 8.21 -1.53 2.58
CA THR A 39 9.41 -0.78 2.18
C THR A 39 10.00 -1.31 0.88
N GLN A 40 10.06 -2.63 0.70
CA GLN A 40 10.53 -3.23 -0.55
C GLN A 40 9.59 -2.91 -1.72
N ILE A 41 8.29 -3.02 -1.50
CA ILE A 41 7.24 -2.70 -2.48
C ILE A 41 7.34 -1.24 -2.93
N MET A 42 7.45 -0.29 -1.99
CA MET A 42 7.56 1.14 -2.32
C MET A 42 8.90 1.50 -2.98
N GLY A 43 9.91 0.66 -2.83
CA GLY A 43 11.21 0.80 -3.48
C GLY A 43 11.26 0.25 -4.91
N ASP A 44 10.23 -0.47 -5.38
CA ASP A 44 10.18 -0.99 -6.75
C ASP A 44 10.00 0.17 -7.76
N PRO A 45 10.84 0.27 -8.79
CA PRO A 45 10.70 1.31 -9.83
C PRO A 45 9.33 1.33 -10.54
N ASN A 46 8.62 0.21 -10.54
CA ASN A 46 7.30 0.07 -11.17
C ASN A 46 6.15 0.43 -10.20
N PHE A 47 6.43 0.72 -8.94
CA PHE A 47 5.42 1.04 -7.93
C PHE A 47 4.51 2.19 -8.38
N GLU A 48 5.10 3.26 -8.92
CA GLU A 48 4.36 4.40 -9.45
C GLU A 48 3.46 4.02 -10.63
N TRP A 49 3.97 3.17 -11.54
CA TRP A 49 3.21 2.68 -12.68
C TRP A 49 2.00 1.84 -12.25
N TRP A 50 2.15 1.00 -11.23
CA TRP A 50 1.03 0.22 -10.68
C TRP A 50 0.02 1.10 -9.96
N LEU A 51 0.49 2.06 -9.18
CA LEU A 51 -0.38 2.97 -8.43
C LEU A 51 -1.22 3.86 -9.37
N GLU A 52 -0.61 4.35 -10.45
CA GLU A 52 -1.29 5.09 -11.52
C GLU A 52 -2.23 4.19 -12.33
N GLY A 53 -1.83 2.94 -12.63
CA GLY A 53 -2.67 1.99 -13.36
C GLY A 53 -3.89 1.48 -12.56
N PHE A 54 -3.77 1.38 -11.24
CA PHE A 54 -4.85 0.96 -10.35
C PHE A 54 -5.95 2.02 -10.20
N THR A 55 -5.58 3.29 -10.28
CA THR A 55 -6.53 4.40 -10.12
C THR A 55 -7.03 4.88 -11.48
N PRO A 56 -8.36 5.03 -11.69
CA PRO A 56 -8.86 5.64 -12.91
C PRO A 56 -8.21 7.00 -13.14
N MET A 57 -7.92 7.37 -14.40
CA MET A 57 -7.23 8.63 -14.77
C MET A 57 -7.78 9.93 -14.13
N HIS A 58 -9.00 9.92 -13.57
CA HIS A 58 -9.64 11.05 -12.90
C HIS A 58 -9.69 10.94 -11.37
N ALA A 59 -9.06 9.93 -10.77
CA ALA A 59 -9.11 9.62 -9.35
C ALA A 59 -7.75 9.88 -8.64
N ARG A 60 -7.06 10.98 -9.01
CA ARG A 60 -5.78 11.39 -8.42
C ARG A 60 -5.80 11.45 -6.88
N SER A 61 -6.94 11.83 -6.31
CA SER A 61 -7.16 11.83 -4.86
C SER A 61 -7.04 10.43 -4.24
N ARG A 62 -7.45 9.36 -4.95
CA ARG A 62 -7.30 7.97 -4.47
C ARG A 62 -5.85 7.51 -4.52
N THR A 63 -5.10 7.91 -5.55
CA THR A 63 -3.66 7.64 -5.66
C THR A 63 -2.91 8.24 -4.47
N GLU A 64 -3.23 9.48 -4.10
CA GLU A 64 -2.63 10.18 -2.95
C GLU A 64 -3.03 9.56 -1.61
N ILE A 65 -4.29 9.13 -1.45
CA ILE A 65 -4.75 8.44 -0.24
C ILE A 65 -3.99 7.11 -0.06
N LEU A 66 -3.90 6.30 -1.12
CA LEU A 66 -3.20 5.02 -1.08
C LEU A 66 -1.71 5.19 -0.75
N ARG A 67 -1.04 6.15 -1.40
CA ARG A 67 0.33 6.51 -1.08
C ARG A 67 0.47 6.89 0.40
N SER A 68 -0.42 7.74 0.90
CA SER A 68 -0.36 8.21 2.29
C SER A 68 -0.54 7.06 3.28
N ARG A 69 -1.42 6.11 3.00
CA ARG A 69 -1.61 4.91 3.83
C ARG A 69 -0.36 4.02 3.84
N LEU A 70 0.21 3.74 2.68
CA LEU A 70 1.44 2.94 2.57
C LEU A 70 2.61 3.62 3.29
N GLN A 71 2.75 4.95 3.15
CA GLN A 71 3.73 5.74 3.89
C GLN A 71 3.57 5.61 5.41
N ALA A 72 2.33 5.62 5.91
CA ALA A 72 2.06 5.45 7.34
C ALA A 72 2.44 4.06 7.88
N LEU A 73 2.62 3.05 7.02
CA LEU A 73 3.06 1.71 7.40
C LEU A 73 4.58 1.54 7.43
N VAL A 74 5.31 2.38 6.68
CA VAL A 74 6.78 2.33 6.59
C VAL A 74 7.49 3.34 7.48
N GLN A 75 6.78 4.33 8.04
CA GLN A 75 7.31 5.23 9.07
C GLN A 75 7.51 4.52 10.41
#